data_AF-A0A4Q6C711-F1
#
_entry.id   AF-A0A4Q6C711-F1
#
_cell.length_a   1.000
_cell.length_b   1.000
_cell.length_c   1.000
_cell.angle_alpha   90.00
_cell.angle_beta   90.00
_cell.angle_gamma   90.00
#
_symmetry.space_group_name_H-M   'P 1'
#
loop_
_entity.id
_entity.type
_entity.pdbx_description
1 polymer ?
#
loop_
_entity_poly.entity_id
_entity_poly.type
_entity_poly.pdbx_seq_one_letter_code
_entity_poly.pdbx_strand_id
1 'polypeptide(L)'
;MPHPRDALSKPALLAFALVLALGATDADAAKKKKKAAKAPAVSAECSDFYASANASWLQANPLPAGASSVSALGQLVERSREQQKALLDGAMQSPQAGVQKLLGDFWASGLDEAAVEADGAKPIAPLLDRINAIKRAKDVPPAIAALHQVGIPVAFNFSPDVDLNALDRHIGYFSQGGMGMSDPAYYTRTDTETRELLGRYRNYVKQVLALTG
;
A
#
# COMPACT_ATOMS: atom_id res chain seq x y z
N MET A 1 82.01 -5.13 46.55
CA MET A 1 81.53 -5.54 47.89
C MET A 1 80.05 -5.87 47.79
N PRO A 2 79.60 -7.07 48.21
CA PRO A 2 80.30 -8.34 48.14
C PRO A 2 79.53 -9.39 47.31
N HIS A 3 80.29 -10.14 46.51
CA HIS A 3 80.30 -11.60 46.33
C HIS A 3 79.53 -12.45 47.40
N PRO A 4 79.34 -13.78 47.21
CA PRO A 4 79.20 -14.58 45.97
C PRO A 4 78.32 -15.87 46.13
N ARG A 5 78.42 -16.75 45.12
CA ARG A 5 78.50 -18.23 45.15
C ARG A 5 77.23 -19.06 44.99
N ASP A 6 77.14 -19.61 43.78
CA ASP A 6 76.69 -20.98 43.52
C ASP A 6 77.35 -22.00 44.47
N ALA A 7 76.54 -22.94 44.95
CA ALA A 7 76.99 -24.27 45.32
C ALA A 7 75.89 -25.29 44.98
N LEU A 8 76.16 -26.11 43.97
CA LEU A 8 75.43 -27.33 43.65
C LEU A 8 75.52 -28.35 44.80
N SER A 9 74.41 -29.03 45.12
CA SER A 9 74.41 -30.50 45.27
C SER A 9 72.99 -31.08 45.19
N LYS A 10 72.78 -31.97 44.21
CA LYS A 10 71.63 -32.89 44.06
C LYS A 10 71.72 -34.02 45.13
N PRO A 11 70.89 -35.10 45.11
CA PRO A 11 69.49 -35.32 44.70
C PRO A 11 68.67 -36.01 45.85
N ALA A 12 67.38 -36.32 45.65
CA ALA A 12 66.81 -37.69 45.81
C ALA A 12 65.30 -37.68 46.03
N LEU A 13 64.63 -38.52 45.24
CA LEU A 13 63.24 -38.97 45.37
C LEU A 13 63.06 -39.83 46.62
N LEU A 14 61.87 -39.79 47.24
CA LEU A 14 60.86 -40.89 47.29
C LEU A 14 59.98 -40.89 48.56
N ALA A 15 58.73 -41.31 48.33
CA ALA A 15 57.86 -42.12 49.20
C ALA A 15 56.88 -41.44 50.18
N PHE A 16 55.61 -41.49 49.75
CA PHE A 16 54.47 -42.16 50.41
C PHE A 16 54.11 -41.81 51.87
N ALA A 17 52.95 -41.17 52.05
CA ALA A 17 52.04 -41.46 53.17
C ALA A 17 50.58 -41.10 52.80
N LEU A 18 49.79 -42.13 52.52
CA LEU A 18 48.33 -42.22 52.68
C LEU A 18 48.10 -42.35 54.21
N VAL A 19 47.17 -41.72 54.93
CA VAL A 19 45.68 -41.77 54.93
C VAL A 19 45.26 -40.81 56.07
N LEU A 20 44.19 -40.01 55.91
CA LEU A 20 43.07 -39.88 56.87
C LEU A 20 42.15 -38.72 56.47
N ALA A 21 41.04 -39.10 55.85
CA ALA A 21 39.88 -38.28 55.58
C ALA A 21 39.29 -37.73 56.88
N LEU A 22 38.81 -36.47 56.85
CA LEU A 22 37.61 -36.02 57.57
C LEU A 22 37.26 -34.58 57.15
N GLY A 23 36.12 -34.44 56.47
CA GLY A 23 35.25 -33.28 56.68
C GLY A 23 35.47 -32.04 55.82
N ALA A 24 35.18 -32.12 54.52
CA ALA A 24 34.38 -31.08 53.90
C ALA A 24 33.34 -31.81 53.05
N THR A 25 32.10 -31.78 53.52
CA THR A 25 30.96 -32.36 52.82
C THR A 25 30.81 -31.67 51.46
N ASP A 26 30.45 -32.42 50.43
CA ASP A 26 29.96 -31.93 49.13
C ASP A 26 28.73 -30.98 49.24
N ALA A 27 28.32 -30.61 50.46
CA ALA A 27 27.19 -29.75 50.75
C ALA A 27 27.45 -28.25 50.48
N ASP A 28 28.71 -27.80 50.43
CA ASP A 28 29.04 -26.41 50.07
C ASP A 28 29.24 -26.18 48.56
N ALA A 29 29.58 -27.22 47.80
CA ALA A 29 29.62 -27.14 46.33
C ALA A 29 28.20 -27.11 45.71
N ALA A 30 27.18 -27.57 46.45
CA ALA A 30 25.78 -27.55 46.01
C ALA A 30 25.05 -26.22 46.31
N LYS A 31 25.62 -25.32 47.13
CA LYS A 31 25.00 -24.04 47.53
C LYS A 31 25.62 -22.84 46.83
N LYS A 32 25.68 -22.85 45.49
CA LYS A 32 25.70 -21.62 44.64
C LYS A 32 25.62 -21.96 43.15
N LYS A 33 24.67 -22.80 42.74
CA LYS A 33 24.08 -22.59 41.40
C LYS A 33 23.33 -21.26 41.50
N LYS A 34 24.00 -20.13 41.21
CA LYS A 34 23.32 -18.88 40.86
C LYS A 34 22.28 -19.31 39.82
N LYS A 35 20.98 -19.17 40.13
CA LYS A 35 19.95 -19.23 39.10
C LYS A 35 20.47 -18.36 37.97
N ALA A 36 20.63 -18.92 36.78
CA ALA A 36 20.97 -18.12 35.61
C ALA A 36 20.02 -16.92 35.62
N ALA A 37 20.57 -15.71 35.54
CA ALA A 37 19.75 -14.51 35.51
C ALA A 37 18.69 -14.73 34.44
N LYS A 38 17.42 -14.61 34.81
CA LYS A 38 16.32 -14.69 33.85
C LYS A 38 16.68 -13.71 32.74
N ALA A 39 16.71 -14.18 31.49
CA ALA A 39 17.03 -13.31 30.36
C ALA A 39 16.20 -12.02 30.50
N PRO A 40 16.80 -10.83 30.27
CA PRO A 40 16.07 -9.58 30.42
C PRO A 40 14.79 -9.67 29.61
N ALA A 41 13.66 -9.29 30.22
CA ALA A 41 12.39 -9.31 29.53
C ALA A 41 12.52 -8.42 28.28
N VAL A 42 12.15 -8.97 27.13
CA VAL A 42 12.06 -8.18 25.90
C VAL A 42 11.03 -7.09 26.16
N SER A 43 11.40 -5.83 25.92
CA SER A 43 10.49 -4.72 26.18
C SER A 43 9.29 -4.76 25.22
N ALA A 44 8.22 -4.03 25.53
CA ALA A 44 7.05 -3.98 24.65
C ALA A 44 7.44 -3.41 23.27
N GLU A 45 8.35 -2.44 23.22
CA GLU A 45 8.88 -1.84 22.00
C GLU A 45 9.64 -2.85 21.14
N CYS A 46 10.39 -3.77 21.78
CA CYS A 46 11.11 -4.83 21.09
C CYS A 46 10.22 -6.04 20.74
N SER A 47 9.02 -6.14 21.31
CA SER A 47 8.07 -7.23 21.06
C SER A 47 7.06 -6.86 19.99
N ASP A 48 6.53 -5.64 20.04
CA ASP A 48 5.61 -5.04 19.07
C ASP A 48 5.82 -3.52 19.03
N PHE A 49 6.78 -3.12 18.22
CA PHE A 49 7.12 -1.71 18.04
C PHE A 49 5.93 -0.90 17.51
N TYR A 50 5.11 -1.50 16.62
CA TYR A 50 3.97 -0.80 16.04
C TYR A 50 2.92 -0.48 17.09
N ALA A 51 2.52 -1.46 17.90
CA ALA A 51 1.55 -1.25 18.96
C ALA A 51 2.07 -0.25 20.01
N SER A 52 3.34 -0.36 20.41
CA SER A 52 3.93 0.55 21.41
C SER A 52 4.04 1.99 20.87
N ALA A 53 4.62 2.18 19.69
CA ALA A 53 4.85 3.51 19.13
C ALA A 53 3.55 4.23 18.74
N ASN A 54 2.49 3.49 18.35
CA ASN A 54 1.24 4.08 17.86
C ASN A 54 0.09 4.03 18.87
N ALA A 55 0.29 3.48 20.08
CA ALA A 55 -0.78 3.22 21.06
C ALA A 55 -1.68 4.44 21.29
N SER A 56 -1.10 5.59 21.61
CA SER A 56 -1.85 6.82 21.88
C SER A 56 -2.61 7.33 20.65
N TRP A 57 -2.02 7.20 19.45
CA TRP A 57 -2.68 7.63 18.23
C TRP A 57 -3.85 6.71 17.87
N LEU A 58 -3.68 5.40 17.96
CA LEU A 58 -4.74 4.42 17.70
C LEU A 58 -5.91 4.57 18.69
N GLN A 59 -5.62 4.89 19.96
CA GLN A 59 -6.65 5.16 20.96
C GLN A 59 -7.44 6.45 20.65
N ALA A 60 -6.75 7.50 20.19
CA ALA A 60 -7.36 8.79 19.87
C ALA A 60 -8.07 8.82 18.49
N ASN A 61 -7.80 7.84 17.62
CA ASN A 61 -8.32 7.79 16.26
C ASN A 61 -9.00 6.43 16.00
N PRO A 62 -10.15 6.16 16.66
CA PRO A 62 -10.92 4.97 16.36
C PRO A 62 -11.42 5.01 14.91
N LEU A 63 -11.59 3.84 14.30
CA LEU A 63 -12.12 3.73 12.95
C LEU A 63 -13.53 4.35 12.88
N PRO A 64 -13.75 5.43 12.10
CA PRO A 64 -15.07 6.02 11.96
C PRO A 64 -16.07 5.04 11.35
N ALA A 65 -17.35 5.17 11.71
CA ALA A 65 -18.40 4.34 11.13
C ALA A 65 -18.44 4.51 9.60
N GLY A 66 -18.39 3.39 8.88
CA GLY A 66 -18.40 3.38 7.41
C GLY A 66 -17.03 3.62 6.75
N ALA A 67 -15.99 3.97 7.51
CA ALA A 67 -14.62 4.06 6.99
C ALA A 67 -13.99 2.65 6.91
N SER A 68 -13.22 2.40 5.85
CA SER A 68 -12.43 1.17 5.71
C SER A 68 -11.10 1.24 6.47
N SER A 69 -10.58 2.45 6.69
CA SER A 69 -9.33 2.70 7.41
C SER A 69 -9.25 4.13 7.97
N VAL A 70 -8.37 4.35 8.94
CA VAL A 70 -7.97 5.67 9.42
C VAL A 70 -6.45 5.68 9.57
N SER A 71 -5.79 6.73 9.08
CA SER A 71 -4.34 6.89 9.19
C SER A 71 -3.96 8.37 9.27
N ALA A 72 -2.79 8.66 9.85
CA ALA A 72 -2.26 10.02 9.88
C ALA A 72 -2.03 10.59 8.47
N LEU A 73 -1.58 9.76 7.52
CA LEU A 73 -1.46 10.16 6.11
C LEU A 73 -2.83 10.41 5.47
N GLY A 74 -3.85 9.62 5.81
CA GLY A 74 -5.23 9.88 5.39
C GLY A 74 -5.75 11.23 5.89
N GLN A 75 -5.44 11.60 7.13
CA GLN A 75 -5.77 12.92 7.67
C GLN A 75 -5.05 14.05 6.93
N LEU A 76 -3.78 13.85 6.56
CA LEU A 76 -3.03 14.82 5.75
C LEU A 76 -3.62 14.96 4.34
N VAL A 77 -4.01 13.84 3.71
CA VAL A 77 -4.69 13.84 2.41
C VAL A 77 -6.00 14.61 2.48
N GLU A 78 -6.80 14.40 3.52
CA GLU A 78 -8.07 15.11 3.69
C GLU A 78 -7.84 16.63 3.86
N ARG A 79 -6.89 17.02 4.71
CA ARG A 79 -6.52 18.44 4.86
C ARG A 79 -6.06 19.06 3.55
N SER A 80 -5.25 18.35 2.77
CA SER A 80 -4.81 18.80 1.44
C SER A 80 -5.99 18.97 0.49
N ARG A 81 -6.94 18.04 0.51
CA ARG A 81 -8.18 18.11 -0.28
C ARG A 81 -9.02 19.32 0.11
N GLU A 82 -9.21 19.60 1.40
CA GLU A 82 -9.92 20.80 1.88
C GLU A 82 -9.27 22.09 1.37
N GLN A 83 -7.94 22.16 1.42
CA GLN A 83 -7.19 23.31 0.89
C GLN A 83 -7.34 23.45 -0.63
N GLN A 84 -7.28 22.34 -1.37
CA GLN A 84 -7.51 22.33 -2.82
C GLN A 84 -8.92 22.81 -3.17
N LYS A 85 -9.95 22.35 -2.45
CA LYS A 85 -11.33 22.82 -2.61
C LYS A 85 -11.43 24.33 -2.38
N ALA A 86 -10.85 24.84 -1.29
CA ALA A 86 -10.86 26.28 -1.01
C ALA A 86 -10.18 27.11 -2.12
N LEU A 87 -9.08 26.60 -2.70
CA LEU A 87 -8.41 27.25 -3.83
C LEU A 87 -9.28 27.24 -5.09
N LEU A 88 -9.93 26.11 -5.40
CA LEU A 88 -10.82 25.99 -6.56
C LEU A 88 -12.10 26.83 -6.39
N ASP A 89 -12.67 26.88 -5.19
CA ASP A 89 -13.78 27.76 -4.84
C ASP A 89 -13.39 29.23 -5.05
N GLY A 90 -12.20 29.63 -4.58
CA GLY A 90 -11.65 30.96 -4.82
C GLY A 90 -11.45 31.26 -6.30
N ALA A 91 -10.89 30.32 -7.06
CA ALA A 91 -10.68 30.45 -8.50
C ALA A 91 -12.00 30.56 -9.28
N MET A 92 -13.05 29.86 -8.83
CA MET A 92 -14.40 29.97 -9.39
C MET A 92 -15.06 31.31 -9.08
N GLN A 93 -15.00 31.77 -7.82
CA GLN A 93 -15.70 32.98 -7.37
C GLN A 93 -15.01 34.28 -7.81
N SER A 94 -13.69 34.26 -7.96
CA SER A 94 -12.88 35.43 -8.33
C SER A 94 -11.80 35.03 -9.32
N PRO A 95 -12.21 34.66 -10.56
CA PRO A 95 -11.28 34.09 -11.53
C PRO A 95 -10.23 35.10 -11.95
N GLN A 96 -8.97 34.71 -11.78
CA GLN A 96 -7.84 35.39 -12.40
C GLN A 96 -7.62 34.83 -13.81
N ALA A 97 -6.97 35.61 -14.68
CA ALA A 97 -6.70 35.18 -16.06
C ALA A 97 -5.81 33.92 -16.15
N GLY A 98 -5.83 33.26 -17.31
CA GLY A 98 -5.02 32.08 -17.57
C GLY A 98 -5.52 30.83 -16.84
N VAL A 99 -4.60 30.09 -16.23
CA VAL A 99 -4.89 28.78 -15.61
C VAL A 99 -5.92 28.88 -14.49
N GLN A 100 -5.94 29.98 -13.73
CA GLN A 100 -6.90 30.17 -12.64
C GLN A 100 -8.35 30.20 -13.15
N LYS A 101 -8.62 30.87 -14.29
CA LYS A 101 -9.93 30.83 -14.92
C LYS A 101 -10.30 29.41 -15.36
N LEU A 102 -9.38 28.68 -15.98
CA LEU A 102 -9.64 27.30 -16.42
C LEU A 102 -9.96 26.38 -15.24
N LEU A 103 -9.25 26.52 -14.11
CA LEU A 103 -9.52 25.76 -12.89
C LEU A 103 -10.88 26.12 -12.28
N GLY A 104 -11.21 27.41 -12.22
CA GLY A 104 -12.49 27.90 -11.72
C GLY A 104 -13.67 27.43 -12.57
N ASP A 105 -13.58 27.53 -13.90
CA ASP A 105 -14.60 27.06 -14.84
C ASP A 105 -14.79 25.54 -14.73
N PHE A 106 -13.69 24.78 -14.66
CA PHE A 106 -13.75 23.32 -14.52
C PHE A 106 -14.38 22.89 -13.20
N TRP A 107 -14.00 23.55 -12.09
CA TRP A 107 -14.59 23.29 -10.78
C TRP A 107 -16.09 23.61 -10.77
N ALA A 108 -16.49 24.76 -11.31
CA ALA A 108 -17.89 25.14 -11.43
C ALA A 108 -18.71 24.13 -12.23
N SER A 109 -18.15 23.59 -13.33
CA SER A 109 -18.85 22.62 -14.17
C SER A 109 -19.18 21.31 -13.45
N GLY A 110 -18.39 20.92 -12.45
CA GLY A 110 -18.65 19.73 -11.63
C GLY A 110 -19.62 19.98 -10.48
N LEU A 111 -19.89 21.24 -10.12
CA LEU A 111 -20.80 21.61 -9.02
C LEU A 111 -22.21 21.95 -9.51
N ASP A 112 -22.40 22.22 -10.81
CA ASP A 112 -23.70 22.53 -11.39
C ASP A 112 -24.52 21.24 -11.65
N GLU A 113 -25.05 20.67 -10.56
CA GLU A 113 -25.90 19.47 -10.62
C GLU A 113 -27.12 19.69 -11.52
N ALA A 114 -27.70 20.89 -11.55
CA ALA A 114 -28.88 21.17 -12.38
C ALA A 114 -28.55 21.08 -13.88
N ALA A 115 -27.39 21.59 -14.31
CA ALA A 115 -26.92 21.42 -15.68
C ALA A 115 -26.62 19.95 -16.01
N VAL A 116 -25.95 19.23 -15.11
CA VAL A 116 -25.64 17.79 -15.28
C VAL A 116 -26.92 16.96 -15.46
N GLU A 117 -27.94 17.19 -14.63
CA GLU A 117 -29.23 16.50 -14.71
C GLU A 117 -30.01 16.86 -15.99
N ALA A 118 -29.92 18.12 -16.45
CA ALA A 118 -30.56 18.55 -17.70
C ALA A 118 -29.91 17.92 -18.94
N ASP A 119 -28.59 17.73 -18.91
CA ASP A 119 -27.82 17.05 -19.96
C ASP A 119 -28.12 15.55 -19.99
N GLY A 120 -28.24 14.91 -18.82
CA GLY A 120 -28.47 13.47 -18.71
C GLY A 120 -27.43 12.66 -19.51
N ALA A 121 -27.88 11.69 -20.29
CA ALA A 121 -27.00 10.85 -21.12
C ALA A 121 -26.63 11.49 -22.48
N LYS A 122 -27.12 12.69 -22.82
CA LYS A 122 -26.88 13.30 -24.13
C LYS A 122 -25.37 13.47 -24.46
N PRO A 123 -24.49 13.87 -23.53
CA PRO A 123 -23.07 14.08 -23.85
C PRO A 123 -22.33 12.81 -24.30
N ILE A 124 -22.79 11.62 -23.90
CA ILE A 124 -22.17 10.35 -24.29
C ILE A 124 -22.79 9.71 -25.54
N ALA A 125 -23.89 10.26 -26.06
CA ALA A 125 -24.58 9.70 -27.24
C ALA A 125 -23.65 9.50 -28.46
N PRO A 126 -22.74 10.43 -28.83
CA PRO A 126 -21.82 10.21 -29.95
C PRO A 126 -20.88 9.01 -29.76
N LEU A 127 -20.54 8.68 -28.50
CA LEU A 127 -19.71 7.51 -28.18
C LEU A 127 -20.52 6.22 -28.35
N LEU A 128 -21.79 6.22 -27.93
CA LEU A 128 -22.70 5.09 -28.10
C LEU A 128 -23.03 4.83 -29.56
N ASP A 129 -23.30 5.88 -30.34
CA ASP A 129 -23.56 5.78 -31.78
C ASP A 129 -22.39 5.11 -32.52
N ARG A 130 -21.16 5.44 -32.10
CA ARG A 130 -19.95 4.84 -32.65
C ARG A 130 -19.85 3.34 -32.35
N ILE A 131 -20.26 2.93 -31.16
CA ILE A 131 -20.32 1.51 -30.78
C ILE A 131 -21.43 0.80 -31.57
N ASN A 132 -22.61 1.42 -31.70
CA ASN A 132 -23.76 0.88 -32.43
C ASN A 132 -23.48 0.73 -33.94
N ALA A 133 -22.56 1.50 -34.49
CA ALA A 133 -22.11 1.42 -35.88
C ALA A 133 -21.21 0.21 -36.18
N ILE A 134 -20.71 -0.51 -35.16
CA ILE A 134 -19.90 -1.73 -35.37
C ILE A 134 -20.80 -2.85 -35.89
N LYS A 135 -20.65 -3.23 -37.16
CA LYS A 135 -21.44 -4.32 -37.79
C LYS A 135 -20.61 -5.56 -38.10
N ARG A 136 -19.28 -5.44 -38.11
CA ARG A 136 -18.34 -6.51 -38.48
C ARG A 136 -16.99 -6.28 -37.82
N ALA A 137 -16.19 -7.34 -37.75
CA ALA A 137 -14.90 -7.33 -37.06
C ALA A 137 -13.95 -6.18 -37.49
N LYS A 138 -13.95 -5.79 -38.78
CA LYS A 138 -13.11 -4.70 -39.26
C LYS A 138 -13.50 -3.31 -38.74
N ASP A 139 -14.69 -3.15 -38.19
CA ASP A 139 -15.16 -1.88 -37.60
C ASP A 139 -14.65 -1.73 -36.14
N VAL A 140 -14.16 -2.81 -35.51
CA VAL A 140 -13.73 -2.81 -34.10
C VAL A 140 -12.44 -2.00 -33.88
N PRO A 141 -11.34 -2.19 -34.65
CA PRO A 141 -10.11 -1.41 -34.44
C PRO A 141 -10.30 0.12 -34.51
N PRO A 142 -10.99 0.70 -35.51
CA PRO A 142 -11.22 2.15 -35.52
C PRO A 142 -12.11 2.59 -34.36
N ALA A 143 -13.07 1.77 -33.92
CA ALA A 143 -13.89 2.04 -32.74
C ALA A 143 -13.03 2.17 -31.47
N ILE A 144 -12.15 1.19 -31.22
CA ILE A 144 -11.18 1.23 -30.12
C ILE A 144 -10.29 2.47 -30.23
N ALA A 145 -9.72 2.75 -31.40
CA ALA A 145 -8.79 3.85 -31.58
C ALA A 145 -9.38 5.22 -31.18
N ALA A 146 -10.60 5.57 -31.61
CA ALA A 146 -11.14 6.87 -31.21
C ALA A 146 -11.73 6.92 -29.80
N LEU A 147 -12.06 5.79 -29.16
CA LEU A 147 -12.34 5.79 -27.72
C LEU A 147 -11.06 6.13 -26.94
N HIS A 148 -9.93 5.54 -27.32
CA HIS A 148 -8.62 5.90 -26.76
C HIS A 148 -8.27 7.38 -27.00
N GLN A 149 -8.60 7.95 -28.18
CA GLN A 149 -8.34 9.36 -28.49
C GLN A 149 -9.08 10.35 -27.56
N VAL A 150 -10.23 9.95 -27.01
CA VAL A 150 -10.98 10.77 -26.04
C VAL A 150 -10.72 10.36 -24.58
N GLY A 151 -9.67 9.56 -24.35
CA GLY A 151 -9.25 9.16 -23.00
C GLY A 151 -10.06 8.01 -22.40
N ILE A 152 -10.76 7.22 -23.21
CA ILE A 152 -11.53 6.05 -22.76
C ILE A 152 -10.78 4.77 -23.19
N PRO A 153 -9.95 4.19 -22.32
CA PRO A 153 -9.23 2.96 -22.64
C PRO A 153 -10.19 1.77 -22.69
N VAL A 154 -10.18 1.04 -23.80
CA VAL A 154 -10.95 -0.20 -24.00
C VAL A 154 -10.05 -1.30 -24.56
N ALA A 155 -10.35 -2.56 -24.20
CA ALA A 155 -9.62 -3.79 -24.53
C ALA A 155 -8.18 -3.88 -23.98
N PHE A 156 -7.40 -2.82 -24.08
CA PHE A 156 -6.04 -2.69 -23.56
C PHE A 156 -5.81 -1.25 -23.09
N ASN A 157 -4.77 -1.04 -22.31
CA ASN A 157 -4.29 0.29 -21.97
C ASN A 157 -3.19 0.68 -22.97
N PHE A 158 -3.15 1.96 -23.35
CA PHE A 158 -2.13 2.52 -24.21
C PHE A 158 -1.71 3.89 -23.69
N SER A 159 -0.42 4.03 -23.36
CA SER A 159 0.13 5.29 -22.85
C SER A 159 1.58 5.49 -23.31
N PRO A 160 2.03 6.74 -23.50
CA PRO A 160 3.44 7.01 -23.66
C PRO A 160 4.17 6.86 -22.32
N ASP A 161 5.35 6.25 -22.33
CA ASP A 161 6.27 6.25 -21.21
C ASP A 161 7.72 6.27 -21.74
N VAL A 162 8.68 6.50 -20.85
CA VAL A 162 10.11 6.50 -21.18
C VAL A 162 10.53 5.13 -21.70
N ASP A 163 11.28 5.11 -22.81
CA ASP A 163 11.87 3.87 -23.31
C ASP A 163 12.98 3.40 -22.36
N LEU A 164 12.77 2.28 -21.70
CA LEU A 164 13.73 1.71 -20.74
C LEU A 164 15.07 1.31 -21.37
N ASN A 165 15.16 1.20 -22.70
CA ASN A 165 16.42 0.97 -23.43
C ASN A 165 17.07 2.28 -23.92
N ALA A 166 16.34 3.39 -23.93
CA ALA A 166 16.79 4.70 -24.39
C ALA A 166 16.04 5.82 -23.65
N LEU A 167 16.55 6.19 -22.47
CA LEU A 167 15.84 7.07 -21.51
C LEU A 167 15.65 8.52 -22.00
N ASP A 168 16.19 8.88 -23.17
CA ASP A 168 16.05 10.19 -23.82
C ASP A 168 14.82 10.29 -24.74
N ARG A 169 14.07 9.19 -24.93
CA ARG A 169 12.85 9.16 -25.75
C ARG A 169 11.69 8.48 -25.04
N HIS A 170 10.50 8.73 -25.56
CA HIS A 170 9.28 8.04 -25.16
C HIS A 170 8.83 7.07 -26.25
N ILE A 171 8.22 5.96 -25.85
CA ILE A 171 7.54 5.02 -26.73
C ILE A 171 6.13 4.74 -26.21
N GLY A 172 5.27 4.25 -27.10
CA GLY A 172 3.94 3.80 -26.69
C GLY A 172 4.02 2.41 -26.05
N TYR A 173 3.47 2.27 -24.85
CA TYR A 173 3.33 1.00 -24.17
C TYR A 173 1.90 0.48 -24.28
N PHE A 174 1.77 -0.77 -24.70
CA PHE A 174 0.52 -1.52 -24.56
C PHE A 174 0.60 -2.36 -23.29
N SER A 175 -0.45 -2.31 -22.48
CA SER A 175 -0.58 -3.17 -21.31
C SER A 175 -1.99 -3.74 -21.19
N GLN A 176 -2.13 -4.77 -20.36
CA GLN A 176 -3.42 -5.40 -20.10
C GLN A 176 -4.43 -4.38 -19.60
N GLY A 177 -5.65 -4.42 -20.15
CA GLY A 177 -6.76 -3.56 -19.76
C GLY A 177 -8.11 -4.21 -20.12
N GLY A 178 -9.16 -3.41 -20.16
CA GLY A 178 -10.48 -3.83 -20.67
C GLY A 178 -11.30 -4.74 -19.73
N MET A 179 -10.86 -4.95 -18.49
CA MET A 179 -11.64 -5.66 -17.47
C MET A 179 -12.45 -4.67 -16.62
N GLY A 180 -13.66 -5.05 -16.24
CA GLY A 180 -14.50 -4.23 -15.34
C GLY A 180 -14.27 -4.50 -13.86
N MET A 181 -13.72 -5.66 -13.51
CA MET A 181 -13.29 -5.99 -12.16
C MET A 181 -11.79 -5.77 -12.01
N SER A 182 -11.35 -5.43 -10.79
CA SER A 182 -9.96 -5.09 -10.47
C SER A 182 -8.97 -6.26 -10.57
N ASP A 183 -9.47 -7.51 -10.52
CA ASP A 183 -8.65 -8.72 -10.51
C ASP A 183 -9.22 -9.77 -11.49
N PRO A 184 -8.42 -10.33 -12.41
CA PRO A 184 -8.82 -11.43 -13.29
C PRO A 184 -9.43 -12.64 -12.55
N ALA A 185 -9.01 -12.91 -11.32
CA ALA A 185 -9.47 -14.04 -10.52
C ALA A 185 -10.98 -13.98 -10.24
N TYR A 186 -11.59 -12.79 -10.24
CA TYR A 186 -13.05 -12.67 -10.12
C TYR A 186 -13.80 -13.39 -11.23
N TYR A 187 -13.20 -13.55 -12.42
CA TYR A 187 -13.83 -14.19 -13.57
C TYR A 187 -13.62 -15.71 -13.62
N THR A 188 -12.75 -16.27 -12.79
CA THR A 188 -12.42 -17.71 -12.78
C THR A 188 -12.85 -18.41 -11.50
N ARG A 189 -12.95 -17.68 -10.38
CA ARG A 189 -13.41 -18.19 -9.10
C ARG A 189 -14.90 -18.52 -9.11
N THR A 190 -15.27 -19.62 -8.45
CA THR A 190 -16.65 -20.14 -8.42
C THR A 190 -17.28 -20.14 -7.03
N ASP A 191 -16.60 -19.59 -6.02
CA ASP A 191 -17.16 -19.46 -4.67
C ASP A 191 -18.40 -18.56 -4.66
N THR A 192 -19.24 -18.73 -3.62
CA THR A 192 -20.53 -18.05 -3.50
C THR A 192 -20.38 -16.53 -3.49
N GLU A 193 -19.42 -15.99 -2.74
CA GLU A 193 -19.19 -14.55 -2.64
C GLU A 193 -18.84 -13.93 -4.00
N THR A 194 -17.96 -14.58 -4.77
CA THR A 194 -17.58 -14.13 -6.11
C THR A 194 -18.76 -14.17 -7.07
N ARG A 195 -19.56 -15.25 -7.05
CA ARG A 195 -20.75 -15.37 -7.90
C ARG A 195 -21.79 -14.29 -7.59
N GLU A 196 -22.00 -13.97 -6.32
CA GLU A 196 -22.90 -12.89 -5.91
C GLU A 196 -22.39 -11.51 -6.35
N LEU A 197 -21.09 -11.25 -6.17
CA LEU A 197 -20.46 -10.01 -6.62
C LEU A 197 -20.57 -9.82 -8.13
N LEU A 198 -20.25 -10.84 -8.93
CA LEU A 198 -20.43 -10.80 -10.39
C LEU A 198 -21.91 -10.69 -10.79
N GLY A 199 -22.82 -11.22 -9.98
CA GLY A 199 -24.26 -10.99 -10.11
C GLY A 199 -24.61 -9.51 -10.01
N ARG A 200 -24.12 -8.84 -8.96
CA ARG A 200 -24.31 -7.39 -8.75
C ARG A 200 -23.67 -6.57 -9.87
N TYR A 201 -22.43 -6.89 -10.26
CA TYR A 201 -21.74 -6.21 -11.36
C TYR A 201 -22.54 -6.29 -12.68
N ARG A 202 -23.01 -7.49 -13.06
CA ARG A 202 -23.83 -7.66 -14.26
C ARG A 202 -25.14 -6.89 -14.20
N ASN A 203 -25.79 -6.85 -13.03
CA ASN A 203 -27.03 -6.08 -12.87
C ASN A 203 -26.78 -4.58 -12.98
N TYR A 204 -25.69 -4.08 -12.40
CA TYR A 204 -25.28 -2.68 -12.53
C TYR A 204 -25.05 -2.31 -14.00
N VAL A 205 -24.27 -3.11 -14.74
CA VAL A 205 -24.03 -2.88 -16.18
C VAL A 205 -25.34 -2.85 -16.97
N LYS A 206 -26.27 -3.78 -16.71
CA LYS A 206 -27.59 -3.79 -17.35
C LYS A 206 -28.39 -2.52 -17.07
N GLN A 207 -28.38 -2.05 -15.82
CA GLN A 207 -29.09 -0.83 -15.44
C GLN A 207 -28.52 0.41 -16.12
N VAL A 208 -27.19 0.55 -16.13
CA VAL A 208 -26.53 1.68 -16.83
C VAL A 208 -26.90 1.67 -18.30
N LEU A 209 -26.77 0.54 -18.99
CA LEU A 209 -27.16 0.43 -20.41
C LEU A 209 -28.63 0.79 -20.64
N ALA A 210 -29.54 0.31 -19.80
CA ALA A 210 -30.96 0.65 -19.91
C ALA A 210 -31.27 2.14 -19.72
N LEU A 211 -30.47 2.84 -18.90
CA LEU A 211 -30.61 4.27 -18.64
C LEU A 211 -29.98 5.14 -19.73
N THR A 212 -28.92 4.66 -20.38
CA THR A 212 -28.12 5.47 -21.33
C THR A 212 -28.35 5.14 -22.80
N GLY A 213 -28.98 4.02 -23.13
CA GLY A 213 -29.24 3.57 -24.50
C GLY A 213 -28.69 2.18 -24.80
#